data_AF-A0A432QJQ5-F1
#
_entry.id   AF-A0A432QJQ5-F1
#
_cell.length_a   1.000
_cell.length_b   1.000
_cell.length_c   1.000
_cell.angle_alpha   90.00
_cell.angle_beta   90.00
_cell.angle_gamma   90.00
#
_symmetry.space_group_name_H-M   'P 1'
#
loop_
_entity.id
_entity.type
_entity.pdbx_description
1 polymer ?
#
loop_
_entity_poly.entity_id
_entity_poly.type
_entity_poly.pdbx_seq_one_letter_code
_entity_poly.pdbx_strand_id
1 'polypeptide(L)' 'MRIGGVLNLLGKLLIILSLMLLTPIPFSFYFHDGMTGTFLLCSLLGLFAGGMLLFTFLPDQDLGYKDGFAIVTFSWIGL' A
#
# COMPACT_ATOMS: atom_id res chain seq x y z
N MET A 1 -2.29 -16.45 -14.76
CA MET A 1 -1.91 -15.44 -13.77
C MET A 1 -2.99 -14.39 -13.80
N ARG A 2 -3.68 -14.19 -12.67
CA ARG A 2 -4.83 -13.28 -12.54
C ARG A 2 -4.32 -11.91 -12.11
N ILE A 3 -3.79 -11.14 -13.07
CA ILE A 3 -3.09 -9.87 -12.79
C ILE A 3 -3.98 -8.87 -12.04
N GLY A 4 -5.28 -8.83 -12.34
CA GLY A 4 -6.23 -7.94 -11.67
C GLY A 4 -6.38 -8.25 -10.19
N GLY A 5 -6.50 -9.53 -9.83
CA GLY A 5 -6.55 -9.96 -8.42
C GLY A 5 -5.26 -9.63 -7.66
N VAL A 6 -4.10 -9.81 -8.30
CA VAL A 6 -2.79 -9.43 -7.73
C VAL A 6 -2.72 -7.92 -7.48
N LEU A 7 -3.09 -7.10 -8.46
CA LEU A 7 -3.06 -5.64 -8.35
C LEU A 7 -4.08 -5.12 -7.34
N ASN A 8 -5.27 -5.73 -7.23
CA ASN A 8 -6.23 -5.41 -6.18
C ASN A 8 -5.63 -5.68 -4.79
N LEU A 9 -4.98 -6.83 -4.60
CA LEU A 9 -4.35 -7.16 -3.31
C LEU A 9 -3.18 -6.22 -2.98
N LEU A 10 -2.34 -5.89 -3.97
CA LEU A 10 -1.28 -4.88 -3.80
C LEU A 10 -1.87 -3.52 -3.40
N GLY A 11 -3.00 -3.12 -3.98
CA GLY A 11 -3.74 -1.93 -3.57
C GLY A 11 -4.15 -1.96 -2.09
N LYS A 12 -4.66 -3.11 -1.59
CA LYS A 12 -4.99 -3.27 -0.15
C LYS A 12 -3.74 -3.14 0.73
N LEU A 13 -2.64 -3.80 0.34
CA LEU A 13 -1.39 -3.75 1.07
C LEU A 13 -0.82 -2.33 1.13
N LEU A 14 -0.86 -1.60 0.01
CA LEU A 14 -0.41 -0.21 -0.06
C LEU A 14 -1.25 0.70 0.85
N ILE A 15 -2.58 0.52 0.90
CA ILE A 15 -3.44 1.27 1.82
C ILE A 15 -3.05 1.00 3.27
N ILE A 16 -2.85 -0.27 3.63
CA ILE A 16 -2.42 -0.64 5.00
C ILE A 16 -1.08 0.02 5.34
N LEU A 17 -0.09 -0.06 4.45
CA LEU A 17 1.22 0.59 4.63
C LEU A 17 1.07 2.11 4.78
N SER A 18 0.20 2.74 3.99
CA SER A 18 -0.07 4.17 4.05
C SER A 18 -0.70 4.59 5.37
N LEU A 19 -1.59 3.77 5.93
CA LEU A 19 -2.12 3.99 7.27
C LEU A 19 -1.05 3.79 8.36
N MET A 20 -0.14 2.83 8.18
CA MET A 20 1.00 2.63 9.10
C MET A 20 1.96 3.83 9.10
N LEU A 21 2.11 4.54 7.98
CA LEU A 21 2.89 5.79 7.90
C LEU A 21 2.31 6.94 8.74
N LEU A 22 1.07 6.83 9.24
CA LEU A 22 0.53 7.80 10.19
C LEU A 22 1.00 7.55 11.63
N THR A 23 1.43 6.33 11.95
CA THR A 23 1.92 5.97 13.29
C THR A 23 3.19 6.70 13.76
N PRO A 24 4.17 7.08 12.91
CA PRO A 24 5.32 7.88 13.34
C PRO A 24 4.99 9.38 13.57
N ILE A 25 3.81 9.88 13.17
CA ILE A 25 3.47 11.30 13.29
C ILE A 25 3.54 11.82 14.76
N PRO A 26 2.96 11.13 15.76
CA PRO A 26 3.10 11.57 17.16
C PRO A 26 4.56 11.64 17.64
N PHE A 27 5.42 10.73 17.16
CA PHE A 27 6.84 10.74 17.48
C PHE A 27 7.56 11.90 16.80
N SER A 28 7.23 12.19 15.53
CA SER A 28 7.75 13.35 14.81
C SER A 28 7.43 14.66 15.54
N PHE A 29 6.23 14.79 16.10
CA PHE A 29 5.87 15.92 16.95
C PHE A 29 6.64 15.94 18.28
N TYR A 30 6.80 14.79 18.94
CA TYR A 30 7.50 14.70 20.23
C TYR A 30 8.99 15.03 20.10
N PHE A 31 9.66 14.53 19.06
CA PHE A 31 11.08 14.74 18.81
C PHE A 31 11.40 16.00 17.99
N HIS A 32 10.38 16.71 17.49
CA HIS A 32 10.53 17.91 16.65
C HIS A 32 11.45 17.69 15.42
N ASP A 33 11.36 16.52 14.78
CA ASP A 33 12.23 16.14 13.66
C ASP A 33 11.83 16.78 12.32
N GLY A 34 10.66 17.45 12.26
CA GLY A 34 10.13 18.08 11.05
C GLY A 34 9.57 17.11 9.99
N MET A 35 9.52 15.81 10.27
CA MET A 35 9.13 14.78 9.29
C MET A 35 7.63 14.59 9.12
N THR A 36 6.82 15.26 9.95
CA THR A 36 5.35 15.14 9.93
C THR A 36 4.76 15.38 8.53
N GLY A 37 5.22 16.44 7.84
CA GLY A 37 4.75 16.76 6.48
C GLY A 37 5.07 15.66 5.47
N THR A 38 6.26 15.06 5.55
CA THR A 38 6.70 13.95 4.70
C THR A 38 5.85 12.71 4.93
N PHE A 39 5.62 12.32 6.18
CA PHE A 39 4.77 11.17 6.50
C PHE A 39 3.35 11.36 5.99
N LEU A 40 2.78 12.56 6.15
CA LEU A 40 1.42 12.86 5.74
C LEU A 40 1.27 12.88 4.21
N LEU A 41 2.23 13.47 3.48
CA LEU A 41 2.25 13.47 2.02
C LEU A 41 2.41 12.04 1.46
N CYS A 42 3.37 11.27 1.97
CA CYS A 42 3.58 9.88 1.53
C CYS A 42 2.36 9.01 1.82
N SER A 43 1.75 9.15 2.99
CA SER A 43 0.51 8.45 3.34
C SER A 43 -0.64 8.80 2.40
N LEU A 44 -0.83 10.09 2.07
CA LEU A 44 -1.86 10.53 1.12
C LEU A 44 -1.64 9.97 -0.29
N LEU A 45 -0.41 10.03 -0.80
CA LEU A 45 -0.08 9.49 -2.12
C LEU A 45 -0.29 7.96 -2.17
N GLY A 46 0.14 7.25 -1.14
CA GLY A 46 -0.05 5.80 -1.05
C GLY A 46 -1.53 5.40 -0.92
N LEU A 47 -2.31 6.13 -0.11
CA LEU A 47 -3.77 5.94 -0.02
C LEU A 47 -4.45 6.19 -1.37
N PHE A 48 -4.05 7.25 -2.08
CA PHE A 48 -4.60 7.56 -3.39
C PHE A 48 -4.26 6.48 -4.42
N ALA A 49 -2.99 6.10 -4.53
CA ALA A 49 -2.55 5.07 -5.47
C ALA A 49 -3.16 3.69 -5.15
N GLY A 50 -3.16 3.29 -3.87
CA GLY A 50 -3.78 2.04 -3.43
C GLY A 50 -5.29 2.05 -3.65
N GLY A 51 -5.95 3.19 -3.40
CA GLY A 51 -7.36 3.40 -3.69
C GLY A 51 -7.69 3.31 -5.17
N MET A 52 -6.86 3.89 -6.05
CA MET A 52 -7.01 3.75 -7.50
C MET A 52 -6.88 2.30 -7.95
N LEU A 53 -5.94 1.52 -7.39
CA LEU A 53 -5.80 0.10 -7.68
C LEU A 53 -7.05 -0.68 -7.26
N LEU A 54 -7.59 -0.43 -6.06
CA LEU A 54 -8.82 -1.08 -5.61
C LEU A 54 -10.04 -0.73 -6.45
N PHE A 55 -10.15 0.53 -6.88
CA PHE A 55 -11.26 0.97 -7.70
C PHE A 55 -11.18 0.42 -9.14
N THR A 56 -9.98 0.26 -9.67
CA THR A 56 -9.76 -0.16 -11.07
C THR A 56 -9.84 -1.68 -11.24
N PHE A 57 -9.35 -2.45 -10.27
CA PHE A 57 -9.25 -3.91 -10.39
C PHE A 57 -10.24 -4.61 -9.45
N LEU A 58 -11.06 -5.52 -9.99
CA LEU A 58 -11.97 -6.31 -9.17
C LEU A 58 -11.19 -7.35 -8.35
N PRO A 59 -11.62 -7.63 -7.11
CA PRO A 59 -11.05 -8.70 -6.31
C PRO A 59 -11.34 -10.05 -6.96
N ASP A 60 -10.31 -10.91 -6.97
CA ASP A 60 -10.42 -12.29 -7.47
C ASP A 60 -10.30 -13.26 -6.28
N GLN A 61 -11.26 -14.17 -6.15
CA GLN A 61 -11.39 -15.04 -4.98
C GLN A 61 -10.49 -16.28 -5.06
N ASP A 62 -10.10 -16.68 -6.27
CA ASP A 62 -9.29 -17.88 -6.52
C ASP A 62 -7.89 -17.50 -7.02
N LEU A 63 -7.03 -17.06 -6.11
CA LEU A 63 -5.62 -16.80 -6.39
C LEU A 63 -4.84 -18.11 -6.43
N GLY A 64 -4.14 -18.36 -7.54
CA GLY A 64 -3.28 -19.53 -7.68
C GLY A 64 -1.89 -19.30 -7.09
N TYR A 65 -1.07 -20.36 -7.01
CA TYR A 65 0.30 -20.28 -6.48
C TYR A 65 1.18 -19.25 -7.21
N LYS A 66 1.05 -19.13 -8.54
CA LYS A 66 1.77 -18.12 -9.34
C LYS A 66 1.41 -16.69 -8.95
N ASP A 67 0.14 -16.46 -8.63
CA ASP A 67 -0.36 -15.15 -8.23
C ASP A 67 0.20 -14.79 -6.85
N GLY A 68 0.29 -15.76 -5.93
CA GLY A 68 0.93 -15.61 -4.62
C GLY A 68 2.40 -15.20 -4.71
N PHE A 69 3.21 -15.88 -5.54
CA PHE A 69 4.61 -15.48 -5.77
C PHE A 69 4.71 -14.05 -6.31
N ALA A 70 3.87 -13.70 -7.28
CA ALA A 70 3.85 -12.37 -7.84
C ALA A 70 3.47 -11.30 -6.80
N ILE A 71 2.47 -11.57 -5.96
CA ILE A 71 2.10 -10.67 -4.85
C ILE A 71 3.32 -10.40 -3.97
N VAL A 72 4.02 -11.45 -3.52
CA VAL A 72 5.19 -11.28 -2.64
C VAL A 72 6.29 -10.48 -3.34
N THR A 73 6.69 -10.88 -4.56
CA THR A 73 7.75 -10.19 -5.31
C THR A 73 7.41 -8.73 -5.59
N PHE A 74 6.20 -8.44 -6.07
CA PHE A 74 5.78 -7.07 -6.35
C PHE A 74 5.58 -6.24 -5.08
N SER A 75 5.14 -6.85 -3.98
CA SER A 75 5.05 -6.15 -2.69
C SER A 75 6.41 -5.64 -2.26
N TRP A 76 7.46 -6.45 -2.38
CA TRP A 76 8.82 -6.02 -1.99
C TRP A 76 9.47 -5.01 -2.94
N ILE A 77 9.10 -5.02 -4.22
CA ILE A 77 9.69 -4.12 -5.22
C ILE A 77 8.96 -2.76 -5.26
N GLY A 78 7.63 -2.78 -5.11
CA GLY A 78 6.78 -1.63 -5.38
C GLY A 78 6.19 -0.94 -4.16
N LEU A 79 6.23 -1.56 -2.96
CA LEU A 79 5.74 -0.99 -1.70
C LEU A 79 6.92 -0.68 -0.77
#